data_AF-A0A4Q7FUB1-F1
#
_entry.id   AF-A0A4Q7FUB1-F1
#
_cell.length_a   1.000
_cell.length_b   1.000
_cell.length_c   1.000
_cell.angle_alpha   90.00
_cell.angle_beta   90.00
_cell.angle_gamma   90.00
#
_symmetry.space_group_name_H-M   'P 1'
#
loop_
_entity.id
_entity.type
_entity.pdbx_description
1 polymer ?
#
loop_
_entity_poly.entity_id
_entity_poly.type
_entity_poly.pdbx_seq_one_letter_code
_entity_poly.pdbx_strand_id
1 'polypeptide(L)'
;MGKVIVSTRRAQRRALFILALTLLLALTRFITESWAAGAFAVGKCGAYGQAYDYPAEAEARAAALKQCKGECTTVTMKRACAALSIDMMNPCGAHGYAVEPKISRSLNAATRKCYEYGGKECVIRAWACDAKG
;
A
#
# COMPACT_ATOMS: atom_id res chain seq x y z
N MET A 1 28.12 23.93 -54.98
CA MET A 1 27.41 24.29 -53.74
C MET A 1 26.45 23.16 -53.37
N GLY A 2 26.58 22.49 -52.22
CA GLY A 2 25.67 21.36 -51.90
C GLY A 2 25.89 20.66 -50.55
N LYS A 3 27.07 20.76 -49.95
CA LYS A 3 27.39 20.10 -48.67
C LYS A 3 26.75 20.76 -47.43
N VAL A 4 26.46 22.06 -47.47
CA VAL A 4 25.95 22.82 -46.30
C VAL A 4 24.49 22.48 -45.97
N ILE A 5 23.64 22.23 -46.98
CA ILE A 5 22.19 21.97 -46.81
C ILE A 5 21.92 20.54 -46.30
N VAL A 6 22.80 19.58 -46.61
CA VAL A 6 22.67 18.18 -46.15
C VAL A 6 23.07 18.03 -44.68
N SER A 7 24.07 18.82 -44.24
CA SER A 7 24.54 18.84 -42.84
C SER A 7 23.47 19.37 -41.88
N THR A 8 22.79 20.45 -42.24
CA THR A 8 21.72 21.06 -41.44
C THR A 8 20.49 20.15 -41.33
N ARG A 9 20.10 19.46 -42.41
CA ARG A 9 19.00 18.48 -42.37
C ARG A 9 19.28 17.26 -41.48
N ARG A 10 20.52 16.75 -41.47
CA ARG A 10 20.93 15.66 -40.55
C ARG A 10 20.97 16.13 -39.10
N ALA A 11 21.48 17.34 -38.84
CA ALA A 11 21.49 17.94 -37.52
C ALA A 11 20.07 18.21 -36.99
N GLN A 12 19.18 18.74 -37.83
CA GLN A 12 17.76 18.97 -37.49
C GLN A 12 17.01 17.67 -37.20
N ARG A 13 17.20 16.61 -38.00
CA ARG A 13 16.59 15.30 -37.72
C ARG A 13 17.05 14.71 -36.40
N ARG A 14 18.33 14.85 -36.05
CA ARG A 14 18.85 14.42 -34.74
C ARG A 14 18.26 15.23 -33.60
N ALA A 15 18.17 16.56 -33.74
CA ALA A 15 17.56 17.43 -32.74
C ALA A 15 16.07 17.07 -32.51
N LEU A 16 15.31 16.84 -33.59
CA LEU A 16 13.91 16.41 -33.51
C LEU A 16 13.75 15.04 -32.85
N PHE A 17 14.64 14.08 -33.16
CA PHE A 17 14.65 12.77 -32.50
C PHE A 17 14.94 12.87 -31.00
N ILE A 18 15.92 13.70 -30.61
CA ILE A 18 16.24 13.94 -29.20
C ILE A 18 15.05 14.60 -28.49
N LEU A 19 14.42 15.60 -29.11
CA LEU A 19 13.26 16.30 -28.57
C LEU A 19 12.05 15.35 -28.40
N ALA A 20 11.80 14.47 -29.38
CA ALA A 20 10.75 13.47 -29.29
C ALA A 20 11.03 12.45 -28.17
N LEU A 21 12.29 12.02 -28.04
CA LEU A 21 12.70 11.09 -26.98
C LEU A 21 12.57 11.72 -25.59
N THR A 22 12.96 12.98 -25.42
CA THR A 22 12.82 13.69 -24.14
C THR A 22 11.35 13.93 -23.77
N LEU A 23 10.49 14.25 -24.75
CA LEU A 23 9.04 14.35 -24.53
C LEU A 23 8.44 13.00 -24.10
N LEU A 24 8.80 11.91 -24.77
CA LEU A 24 8.35 10.55 -24.39
C LEU A 24 8.79 10.18 -22.96
N LEU A 25 10.04 10.48 -22.58
CA LEU A 25 10.57 10.25 -21.23
C LEU A 25 9.92 11.15 -20.16
N ALA A 26 9.43 12.34 -20.53
CA ALA A 26 8.71 13.21 -19.61
C ALA A 26 7.27 12.71 -19.37
N LEU A 27 6.61 12.20 -20.42
CA LEU A 27 5.26 11.64 -20.34
C LEU A 27 5.17 10.40 -19.44
N THR A 28 6.21 9.56 -19.40
CA THR A 28 6.20 8.35 -18.54
C THR A 28 6.15 8.67 -17.04
N ARG A 29 6.55 9.87 -16.61
CA ARG A 29 6.51 10.27 -15.19
C ARG A 29 5.11 10.58 -14.66
N PHE A 30 4.15 10.86 -15.55
CA PHE A 30 2.77 11.11 -15.17
C PHE A 30 1.93 9.84 -15.00
N ILE A 31 2.47 8.67 -15.39
CA ILE A 31 1.74 7.40 -15.34
C ILE A 31 1.82 6.76 -13.94
N THR A 32 2.74 7.19 -13.09
CA THR A 32 2.91 6.62 -11.75
C THR A 32 2.24 7.47 -10.68
N GLU A 33 0.94 7.72 -10.81
CA GLU A 33 0.13 8.00 -9.62
C GLU A 33 -0.12 6.65 -8.94
N SER A 34 0.69 6.30 -7.95
CA SER A 34 0.35 5.18 -7.07
C SER A 34 -0.90 5.56 -6.31
N TRP A 35 -2.01 4.94 -6.66
CA TRP A 35 -3.27 5.11 -5.96
C TRP A 35 -3.13 4.47 -4.58
N ALA A 36 -2.85 5.32 -3.59
CA ALA A 36 -2.70 4.94 -2.19
C ALA A 36 -4.09 4.81 -1.54
N ALA A 37 -4.89 3.86 -2.02
CA ALA A 37 -6.05 3.39 -1.30
C ALA A 37 -5.81 1.94 -0.85
N GLY A 38 -5.62 1.76 0.44
CA GLY A 38 -5.48 0.46 1.07
C GLY A 38 -6.60 0.18 2.07
N ALA A 39 -6.75 -1.09 2.39
CA ALA A 39 -7.66 -1.56 3.43
C ALA A 39 -7.08 -2.76 4.16
N PHE A 40 -7.46 -2.88 5.43
CA PHE A 40 -7.16 -4.00 6.29
C PHE A 40 -8.46 -4.58 6.84
N ALA A 41 -8.62 -5.88 6.82
CA ALA A 41 -9.77 -6.57 7.39
C ALA A 41 -9.34 -7.33 8.63
N VAL A 42 -10.13 -7.25 9.69
CA VAL A 42 -9.92 -7.95 10.97
C VAL A 42 -11.19 -8.73 11.29
N GLY A 43 -11.05 -10.01 11.60
CA GLY A 43 -12.13 -10.90 12.00
C GLY A 43 -11.81 -11.68 13.27
N LYS A 44 -12.74 -12.54 13.67
CA LYS A 44 -12.61 -13.42 14.83
C LYS A 44 -11.42 -14.38 14.67
N CYS A 45 -10.86 -14.86 15.79
CA CYS A 45 -9.83 -15.91 15.78
C CYS A 45 -8.57 -15.59 14.98
N GLY A 46 -8.20 -14.30 14.92
CA GLY A 46 -7.05 -13.85 14.15
C GLY A 46 -7.26 -13.92 12.63
N ALA A 47 -8.51 -14.02 12.15
CA ALA A 47 -8.81 -13.83 10.75
C ALA A 47 -8.42 -12.41 10.33
N TYR A 48 -7.78 -12.29 9.17
CA TYR A 48 -7.37 -11.01 8.63
C TYR A 48 -7.37 -11.04 7.10
N GLY A 49 -7.35 -9.86 6.50
CA GLY A 49 -7.08 -9.69 5.09
C GLY A 49 -6.47 -8.32 4.84
N GLN A 50 -5.72 -8.16 3.75
CA GLN A 50 -5.02 -6.91 3.46
C GLN A 50 -5.03 -6.60 1.96
N ALA A 51 -5.15 -5.32 1.65
CA ALA A 51 -5.11 -4.78 0.30
C ALA A 51 -4.42 -3.42 0.34
N TYR A 52 -3.50 -3.18 -0.59
CA TYR A 52 -2.72 -1.95 -0.70
C TYR A 52 -2.52 -1.63 -2.19
N ASP A 53 -2.29 -0.36 -2.51
CA ASP A 53 -2.03 0.10 -3.89
C ASP A 53 -3.22 -0.14 -4.85
N TYR A 54 -4.46 0.03 -4.35
CA TYR A 54 -5.67 -0.07 -5.17
C TYR A 54 -6.12 1.29 -5.71
N PRO A 55 -6.82 1.32 -6.85
CA PRO A 55 -7.35 2.53 -7.47
C PRO A 55 -8.35 3.30 -6.61
N ALA A 56 -9.10 2.59 -5.78
CA ALA A 56 -10.17 3.13 -4.98
C ALA A 56 -10.34 2.36 -3.66
N GLU A 57 -10.78 3.05 -2.62
CA GLU A 57 -10.97 2.45 -1.29
C GLU A 57 -11.98 1.31 -1.30
N ALA A 58 -13.04 1.42 -2.10
CA ALA A 58 -14.07 0.38 -2.20
C ALA A 58 -13.48 -0.94 -2.72
N GLU A 59 -12.59 -0.87 -3.69
CA GLU A 59 -11.91 -2.04 -4.25
C GLU A 59 -10.91 -2.63 -3.26
N ALA A 60 -10.14 -1.76 -2.58
CA ALA A 60 -9.23 -2.18 -1.52
C ALA A 60 -9.99 -2.94 -0.41
N ARG A 61 -11.12 -2.38 0.05
CA ARG A 61 -11.96 -3.00 1.08
C ARG A 61 -12.52 -4.35 0.63
N ALA A 62 -13.02 -4.43 -0.60
CA ALA A 62 -13.53 -5.69 -1.16
C ALA A 62 -12.41 -6.74 -1.27
N ALA A 63 -11.21 -6.35 -1.69
CA ALA A 63 -10.05 -7.24 -1.77
C ALA A 63 -9.58 -7.73 -0.39
N ALA A 64 -9.52 -6.84 0.60
CA ALA A 64 -9.17 -7.20 1.97
C ALA A 64 -10.21 -8.18 2.57
N LEU A 65 -11.51 -7.94 2.33
CA LEU A 65 -12.58 -8.86 2.78
C LEU A 65 -12.48 -10.24 2.14
N LYS A 66 -12.15 -10.33 0.85
CA LYS A 66 -12.00 -11.64 0.17
C LYS A 66 -10.92 -12.53 0.80
N GLN A 67 -9.88 -11.94 1.36
CA GLN A 67 -8.82 -12.69 2.04
C GLN A 67 -9.20 -13.09 3.46
N CYS A 68 -10.07 -12.31 4.10
CA CYS A 68 -10.48 -12.52 5.47
C CYS A 68 -11.59 -13.56 5.57
N LYS A 69 -11.33 -14.63 6.34
CA LYS A 69 -12.27 -15.75 6.47
C LYS A 69 -13.27 -15.49 7.60
N GLY A 70 -14.55 -15.55 7.27
CA GLY A 70 -15.66 -15.39 8.23
C GLY A 70 -16.15 -13.95 8.33
N GLU A 71 -16.67 -13.58 9.48
CA GLU A 71 -17.14 -12.21 9.74
C GLU A 71 -15.95 -11.30 10.02
N CYS A 72 -15.69 -10.39 9.08
CA CYS A 72 -14.58 -9.46 9.17
C CYS A 72 -15.05 -8.01 9.04
N THR A 73 -14.43 -7.13 9.83
CA THR A 73 -14.60 -5.68 9.76
C THR A 73 -13.43 -5.08 9.00
N THR A 74 -13.71 -4.20 8.05
CA THR A 74 -12.67 -3.48 7.29
C THR A 74 -12.35 -2.14 7.92
N VAL A 75 -11.07 -1.80 7.95
CA VAL A 75 -10.54 -0.46 8.21
C VAL A 75 -9.78 0.03 6.98
N THR A 76 -9.95 1.29 6.64
CA THR A 76 -9.25 1.95 5.54
C THR A 76 -7.87 2.44 6.02
N MET A 77 -6.85 2.30 5.18
CA MET A 77 -5.51 2.81 5.44
C MET A 77 -5.17 3.78 4.30
N LYS A 78 -5.52 5.07 4.41
CA LYS A 78 -5.06 6.09 3.45
C LYS A 78 -3.70 6.58 3.88
N ARG A 79 -2.63 6.28 3.12
CA ARG A 79 -1.26 6.68 3.48
C ARG A 79 -0.89 6.33 4.93
N ALA A 80 -1.38 5.18 5.39
CA ALA A 80 -1.20 4.71 6.75
C ALA A 80 -0.80 3.23 6.74
N CYS A 81 -0.38 2.75 7.89
CA CYS A 81 -0.18 1.34 8.15
C CYS A 81 -1.28 0.82 9.06
N ALA A 82 -1.58 -0.46 8.95
CA ALA A 82 -2.41 -1.18 9.91
C ALA A 82 -1.68 -2.42 10.41
N ALA A 83 -1.96 -2.80 11.65
CA ALA A 83 -1.46 -4.03 12.24
C ALA A 83 -2.54 -4.71 13.08
N LEU A 84 -2.50 -6.03 13.12
CA LEU A 84 -3.29 -6.89 13.99
C LEU A 84 -2.35 -7.67 14.91
N SER A 85 -2.63 -7.61 16.20
CA SER A 85 -2.04 -8.45 17.23
C SER A 85 -3.09 -9.39 17.80
N ILE A 86 -2.67 -10.62 18.08
CA ILE A 86 -3.50 -11.66 18.71
C ILE A 86 -2.75 -12.23 19.90
N ASP A 87 -3.48 -12.78 20.88
CA ASP A 87 -2.91 -13.62 21.90
C ASP A 87 -2.54 -14.99 21.30
N MET A 88 -1.25 -15.34 21.31
CA MET A 88 -0.75 -16.59 20.75
C MET A 88 -1.27 -17.82 21.51
N MET A 89 -1.54 -17.70 22.81
CA MET A 89 -2.13 -18.77 23.61
C MET A 89 -3.60 -19.02 23.29
N ASN A 90 -4.32 -17.98 22.88
CA ASN A 90 -5.73 -18.06 22.49
C ASN A 90 -6.03 -17.08 21.35
N PRO A 91 -5.82 -17.49 20.08
CA PRO A 91 -6.05 -16.64 18.91
C PRO A 91 -7.49 -16.11 18.77
N CYS A 92 -8.47 -16.77 19.40
CA CYS A 92 -9.88 -16.37 19.45
C CYS A 92 -10.23 -15.45 20.62
N GLY A 93 -9.30 -15.21 21.54
CA GLY A 93 -9.48 -14.35 22.70
C GLY A 93 -9.13 -12.89 22.41
N ALA A 94 -8.27 -12.33 23.26
CA ALA A 94 -7.83 -10.96 23.15
C ALA A 94 -7.06 -10.72 21.84
N HIS A 95 -7.43 -9.65 21.15
CA HIS A 95 -6.76 -9.20 19.95
C HIS A 95 -6.83 -7.68 19.89
N GLY A 96 -5.82 -7.04 19.31
CA GLY A 96 -5.77 -5.59 19.15
C GLY A 96 -5.42 -5.25 17.72
N TYR A 97 -6.04 -4.22 17.17
CA TYR A 97 -5.62 -3.66 15.89
C TYR A 97 -5.44 -2.14 15.98
N ALA A 98 -4.57 -1.61 15.14
CA ALA A 98 -4.33 -0.18 15.05
C ALA A 98 -4.05 0.22 13.61
N VAL A 99 -4.43 1.45 13.27
CA VAL A 99 -4.10 2.11 12.01
C VAL A 99 -3.37 3.40 12.36
N GLU A 100 -2.12 3.52 11.95
CA GLU A 100 -1.26 4.66 12.28
C GLU A 100 -0.40 5.06 11.08
N PRO A 101 0.04 6.33 10.95
CA PRO A 101 0.86 6.78 9.83
C PRO A 101 2.20 6.05 9.67
N LYS A 102 2.74 5.45 10.74
CA LYS A 102 4.00 4.70 10.74
C LYS A 102 3.78 3.26 11.16
N ILE A 103 4.47 2.34 10.49
CA ILE A 103 4.39 0.90 10.80
C ILE A 103 4.73 0.61 12.26
N SER A 104 5.83 1.12 12.79
CA SER A 104 6.24 0.87 14.18
C SER A 104 5.19 1.33 15.20
N ARG A 105 4.45 2.41 14.90
CA ARG A 105 3.35 2.87 15.76
C ARG A 105 2.15 1.92 15.68
N SER A 106 1.79 1.47 14.47
CA SER A 106 0.72 0.50 14.28
C SER A 106 1.01 -0.80 15.03
N LEU A 107 2.23 -1.34 14.89
CA LEU A 107 2.66 -2.57 15.57
C LEU A 107 2.57 -2.41 17.09
N ASN A 108 3.19 -1.36 17.65
CA ASN A 108 3.20 -1.14 19.09
C ASN A 108 1.79 -0.89 19.66
N ALA A 109 0.95 -0.14 18.94
CA ALA A 109 -0.41 0.14 19.36
C ALA A 109 -1.32 -1.11 19.28
N ALA A 110 -1.18 -1.93 18.24
CA ALA A 110 -1.92 -3.18 18.11
C ALA A 110 -1.55 -4.16 19.23
N THR A 111 -0.25 -4.35 19.49
CA THR A 111 0.23 -5.21 20.58
C THR A 111 -0.25 -4.70 21.95
N ARG A 112 -0.13 -3.39 22.21
CA ARG A 112 -0.60 -2.81 23.47
C ARG A 112 -2.09 -3.03 23.68
N LYS A 113 -2.93 -2.80 22.66
CA LYS A 113 -4.37 -3.07 22.74
C LYS A 113 -4.67 -4.54 23.02
N CYS A 114 -3.94 -5.47 22.42
CA CYS A 114 -4.10 -6.91 22.73
C CYS A 114 -3.88 -7.18 24.22
N TYR A 115 -2.83 -6.61 24.83
CA TYR A 115 -2.58 -6.73 26.26
C TYR A 115 -3.65 -6.01 27.11
N GLU A 116 -4.09 -4.80 26.70
CA GLU A 116 -5.18 -4.06 27.37
C GLU A 116 -6.50 -4.85 27.38
N TYR A 117 -6.75 -5.68 26.38
CA TYR A 117 -7.92 -6.56 26.31
C TYR A 117 -7.69 -7.93 26.97
N GLY A 118 -6.62 -8.10 27.75
CA GLY A 118 -6.38 -9.27 28.58
C GLY A 118 -5.57 -10.39 27.93
N GLY A 119 -4.95 -10.14 26.78
CA GLY A 119 -4.04 -11.09 26.14
C GLY A 119 -2.78 -11.31 26.96
N LYS A 120 -2.21 -12.52 26.89
CA LYS A 120 -1.01 -12.89 27.68
C LYS A 120 0.24 -13.00 26.81
N GLU A 121 0.10 -13.51 25.60
CA GLU A 121 1.20 -13.65 24.64
C GLU A 121 0.88 -12.92 23.33
N CYS A 122 0.77 -11.60 23.41
CA CYS A 122 0.39 -10.79 22.26
C CYS A 122 1.52 -10.70 21.22
N VAL A 123 1.26 -11.25 20.04
CA VAL A 123 2.17 -11.23 18.88
C VAL A 123 1.51 -10.53 17.71
N ILE A 124 2.29 -9.98 16.79
CA ILE A 124 1.77 -9.42 15.54
C ILE A 124 1.42 -10.57 14.59
N ARG A 125 0.16 -10.67 14.21
CA ARG A 125 -0.33 -11.68 13.28
C ARG A 125 -0.18 -11.26 11.82
N ALA A 126 -0.47 -9.99 11.54
CA ALA A 126 -0.48 -9.42 10.21
C ALA A 126 -0.32 -7.89 10.27
N TRP A 127 0.22 -7.32 9.21
CA TRP A 127 0.35 -5.87 9.03
C TRP A 127 0.46 -5.53 7.55
N ALA A 128 0.06 -4.32 7.19
CA ALA A 128 0.22 -3.77 5.85
C ALA A 128 0.36 -2.25 5.91
N CYS A 129 0.98 -1.66 4.89
CA CYS A 129 1.09 -0.22 4.72
C CYS A 129 0.64 0.17 3.33
N ASP A 130 -0.19 1.22 3.27
CA ASP A 130 -0.61 1.88 2.05
C ASP A 130 0.06 3.25 1.93
N ALA A 131 1.32 3.28 2.33
CA ALA A 131 2.25 4.39 2.15
C ALA A 131 3.59 3.80 1.75
N LYS A 132 4.32 4.46 0.84
CA LYS A 132 5.76 4.28 0.76
C LYS A 132 6.35 4.81 2.08
N GLY A 133 7.07 3.95 2.78
CA GLY A 133 7.46 4.11 4.20
C GLY A 133 8.24 5.37 4.55
#